data_AF-A0A7Y3GXU1-F1
#
_entry.id   AF-A0A7Y3GXU1-F1
#
_cell.length_a   1.000
_cell.length_b   1.000
_cell.length_c   1.000
_cell.angle_alpha   90.00
_cell.angle_beta   90.00
_cell.angle_gamma   90.00
#
_symmetry.space_group_name_H-M   'P 1'
#
loop_
_entity.id
_entity.type
_entity.pdbx_description
1 polymer ?
#
loop_
_entity_poly.entity_id
_entity_poly.type
_entity_poly.pdbx_seq_one_letter_code
_entity_poly.pdbx_strand_id
1 'polypeptide(L)'
;METQPAIRRDWMETARDRAKSAIREGRTEDALAAVDEIWEEGRPIHDLYGDMSAVFLDFVEDRLGEDAVEEAWRFVGERLWRPVLEAYRDEDPAKLAETYAMFLRSHGYRFTCEESDEAFTFRLLHCPSGGRMLEEGKAETSKRHPTSLGVTKHPHSWSFGEKDVLYYCAHTKLWFDTQPREWGMDLFRAEYGEFNELGEVVGKPCSVRISKTLPEARDE
;
A
#
# COMPACT_ATOMS: atom_id res chain seq x y z
N MET A 1 -52.89 -10.03 -1.46
CA MET A 1 -52.01 -10.86 -0.62
C MET A 1 -50.60 -10.40 -0.95
N GLU A 2 -50.01 -9.52 -0.14
CA GLU A 2 -48.64 -9.06 -0.38
C GLU A 2 -47.67 -10.18 -0.06
N THR A 3 -46.86 -10.55 -1.05
CA THR A 3 -45.83 -11.57 -0.90
C THR A 3 -44.74 -11.04 0.01
N GLN A 4 -44.47 -11.73 1.10
CA GLN A 4 -43.41 -11.34 2.03
C GLN A 4 -42.04 -11.45 1.31
N PRO A 5 -41.14 -10.47 1.46
CA PRO A 5 -39.86 -10.49 0.76
C PRO A 5 -38.99 -11.66 1.22
N ALA A 6 -38.34 -12.32 0.27
CA ALA A 6 -37.38 -13.39 0.55
C ALA A 6 -36.09 -12.81 1.15
N ILE A 7 -35.56 -13.46 2.20
CA ILE A 7 -34.33 -13.03 2.88
C ILE A 7 -33.13 -13.79 2.28
N ARG A 8 -32.16 -13.05 1.73
CA ARG A 8 -30.87 -13.57 1.20
C ARG A 8 -29.85 -13.81 2.30
N ARG A 9 -30.08 -14.84 3.12
CA ARG A 9 -29.17 -15.22 4.21
C ARG A 9 -27.78 -15.61 3.69
N ASP A 10 -27.72 -16.14 2.47
CA ASP A 10 -26.48 -16.47 1.76
C ASP A 10 -25.58 -15.26 1.52
N TRP A 11 -26.12 -14.04 1.50
CA TRP A 11 -25.35 -12.79 1.41
C TRP A 11 -24.93 -12.22 2.77
N MET A 12 -25.42 -12.80 3.86
CA MET A 12 -25.17 -12.32 5.23
C MET A 12 -24.11 -13.15 5.95
N GLU A 13 -23.63 -14.23 5.33
CA GLU A 13 -22.61 -15.11 5.88
C GLU A 13 -21.26 -14.80 5.22
N THR A 14 -20.26 -14.48 6.04
CA THR A 14 -18.90 -14.20 5.54
C THR A 14 -18.13 -15.50 5.28
N ALA A 15 -17.09 -15.43 4.46
CA ALA A 15 -16.13 -16.52 4.27
C ALA A 15 -15.54 -17.00 5.60
N ARG A 16 -15.28 -16.07 6.53
CA ARG A 16 -14.86 -16.39 7.90
C ARG A 16 -15.89 -17.21 8.67
N ASP A 17 -17.19 -16.92 8.51
CA ASP A 17 -18.26 -17.66 9.18
C ASP A 17 -18.38 -19.07 8.60
N ARG A 18 -18.34 -19.20 7.26
CA ARG A 18 -18.28 -20.49 6.55
C ARG A 18 -17.10 -21.33 6.99
N ALA A 19 -15.90 -20.74 7.07
CA ALA A 19 -14.69 -21.43 7.53
C ALA A 19 -14.85 -21.98 8.94
N LYS A 20 -15.43 -21.21 9.87
CA LYS A 20 -15.68 -21.66 11.25
C LYS A 20 -16.71 -22.78 11.33
N SER A 21 -17.78 -22.74 10.53
CA SER A 21 -18.77 -23.83 10.47
C SER A 21 -18.13 -25.11 9.93
N ALA A 22 -17.42 -25.01 8.81
CA ALA A 22 -16.73 -26.14 8.19
C ALA A 22 -15.72 -26.81 9.14
N ILE A 23 -14.92 -26.04 9.89
CA ILE A 23 -14.00 -26.57 10.91
C ILE A 23 -14.75 -27.36 11.99
N ARG A 24 -15.86 -26.82 12.52
CA ARG A 24 -16.63 -27.49 13.59
C ARG A 24 -17.28 -28.79 13.12
N GLU A 25 -17.60 -28.87 11.84
CA GLU A 25 -18.24 -30.03 11.21
C GLU A 25 -17.23 -31.03 10.62
N GLY A 26 -15.93 -30.75 10.69
CA GLY A 26 -14.88 -31.60 10.13
C GLY A 26 -14.78 -31.57 8.60
N ARG A 27 -15.33 -30.54 7.96
CA ARG A 27 -15.29 -30.33 6.50
C ARG A 27 -14.03 -29.56 6.11
N THR A 28 -12.88 -30.22 6.11
CA THR A 28 -11.57 -29.58 5.91
C THR A 28 -11.44 -28.82 4.60
N GLU A 29 -11.84 -29.42 3.47
CA GLU A 29 -11.71 -28.78 2.15
C GLU A 29 -12.55 -27.50 2.05
N ASP A 30 -13.79 -27.55 2.58
CA ASP A 30 -14.68 -26.38 2.65
C ASP A 30 -14.07 -25.28 3.53
N ALA A 31 -13.39 -25.65 4.62
CA ALA A 31 -12.73 -24.70 5.50
C ALA A 31 -11.55 -24.01 4.81
N LEU A 32 -10.73 -24.76 4.05
CA LEU A 32 -9.60 -24.20 3.32
C LEU A 32 -10.07 -23.24 2.21
N ALA A 33 -11.05 -23.65 1.41
CA ALA A 33 -11.64 -22.79 0.40
C ALA A 33 -12.21 -21.49 1.00
N ALA A 34 -12.95 -21.61 2.12
CA ALA A 34 -13.50 -20.44 2.81
C ALA A 34 -12.41 -19.55 3.45
N VAL A 35 -11.23 -20.08 3.80
CA VAL A 35 -10.12 -19.24 4.28
C VAL A 35 -9.55 -18.39 3.15
N ASP A 36 -9.37 -18.97 1.96
CA ASP A 36 -8.89 -18.24 0.78
C ASP A 36 -9.87 -17.15 0.35
N GLU A 37 -11.19 -17.42 0.44
CA GLU A 37 -12.25 -16.47 0.13
C GLU A 37 -12.29 -15.24 1.05
N ILE A 38 -11.71 -15.28 2.26
CA ILE A 38 -11.71 -14.13 3.19
C ILE A 38 -11.06 -12.91 2.54
N TRP A 39 -9.95 -13.12 1.84
CA TRP A 39 -9.28 -12.04 1.12
C TRP A 39 -10.11 -11.58 -0.08
N GLU A 40 -10.67 -12.52 -0.85
CA GLU A 40 -11.45 -12.21 -2.04
C GLU A 40 -12.75 -11.44 -1.73
N GLU A 41 -13.35 -11.62 -0.54
CA GLU A 41 -14.50 -10.82 -0.10
C GLU A 41 -14.12 -9.34 0.13
N GLY A 42 -12.93 -9.08 0.68
CA GLY A 42 -12.45 -7.74 0.98
C GLY A 42 -11.73 -7.05 -0.19
N ARG A 43 -11.16 -7.82 -1.12
CA ARG A 43 -10.30 -7.31 -2.18
C ARG A 43 -11.00 -6.29 -3.10
N PRO A 44 -12.26 -6.47 -3.57
CA PRO A 44 -12.90 -5.50 -4.44
C PRO A 44 -13.06 -4.11 -3.81
N ILE A 45 -13.42 -4.01 -2.53
CA ILE A 45 -13.56 -2.72 -1.84
C ILE A 45 -12.19 -2.11 -1.53
N HIS A 46 -11.20 -2.94 -1.22
CA HIS A 46 -9.81 -2.54 -1.07
C HIS A 46 -9.26 -1.93 -2.37
N ASP A 47 -9.40 -2.62 -3.50
CA ASP A 47 -8.90 -2.17 -4.81
C ASP A 47 -9.62 -0.88 -5.23
N LEU A 48 -10.94 -0.78 -4.97
CA LEU A 48 -11.72 0.42 -5.21
C LEU A 48 -11.19 1.63 -4.43
N TYR A 49 -10.79 1.48 -3.17
CA TYR A 49 -10.24 2.59 -2.39
C TYR A 49 -8.84 3.02 -2.85
N GLY A 50 -8.04 2.08 -3.35
CA GLY A 50 -6.79 2.41 -4.05
C GLY A 50 -7.08 3.27 -5.29
N ASP A 51 -7.93 2.78 -6.19
CA ASP A 51 -8.31 3.50 -7.42
C ASP A 51 -8.93 4.86 -7.10
N MET A 52 -9.82 4.93 -6.10
CA MET A 52 -10.45 6.18 -5.67
C MET A 52 -9.43 7.21 -5.19
N SER A 53 -8.42 6.77 -4.42
CA SER A 53 -7.34 7.64 -3.97
C SER A 53 -6.53 8.17 -5.15
N ALA A 54 -6.21 7.31 -6.12
CA ALA A 54 -5.50 7.72 -7.34
C ALA A 54 -6.32 8.77 -8.14
N VAL A 55 -7.61 8.52 -8.35
CA VAL A 55 -8.50 9.46 -9.06
C VAL A 55 -8.66 10.80 -8.33
N PHE A 56 -8.67 10.82 -7.00
CA PHE A 56 -8.68 12.09 -6.27
C PHE A 56 -7.40 12.90 -6.50
N LEU A 57 -6.25 12.24 -6.64
CA LEU A 57 -4.99 12.93 -6.95
C LEU A 57 -4.98 13.44 -8.39
N ASP A 58 -5.54 12.69 -9.33
CA ASP A 58 -5.72 13.15 -10.71
C ASP A 58 -6.59 14.41 -10.75
N PHE A 59 -7.67 14.43 -9.95
CA PHE A 59 -8.49 15.63 -9.81
C PHE A 59 -7.73 16.81 -9.18
N VAL A 60 -6.88 16.54 -8.20
CA VAL A 60 -6.03 17.59 -7.59
C VAL A 60 -5.04 18.14 -8.62
N GLU A 61 -4.38 17.27 -9.38
CA GLU A 61 -3.43 17.67 -10.43
C GLU A 61 -4.11 18.48 -11.53
N ASP A 62 -5.24 18.01 -12.09
CA ASP A 62 -5.99 18.70 -13.13
C ASP A 62 -6.39 20.12 -12.73
N ARG A 63 -6.68 20.34 -11.43
CA ARG A 63 -7.17 21.62 -10.93
C ARG A 63 -6.09 22.54 -10.38
N LEU A 64 -5.03 21.98 -9.80
CA LEU A 64 -4.07 22.72 -8.98
C LEU A 64 -2.61 22.41 -9.32
N GLY A 65 -2.33 21.44 -10.20
CA GLY A 65 -0.99 21.03 -10.61
C GLY A 65 -0.33 20.01 -9.69
N GLU A 66 0.86 19.53 -10.08
CA GLU A 66 1.58 18.46 -9.39
C GLU A 66 2.01 18.82 -7.95
N ASP A 67 2.33 20.10 -7.70
CA ASP A 67 2.72 20.56 -6.36
C ASP A 67 1.57 20.34 -5.35
N ALA A 68 0.32 20.51 -5.78
CA ALA A 68 -0.84 20.26 -4.94
C ALA A 68 -1.06 18.77 -4.64
N VAL A 69 -0.57 17.87 -5.51
CA VAL A 69 -0.56 16.42 -5.25
C VAL A 69 0.36 16.11 -4.06
N GLU A 70 1.55 16.71 -4.04
CA GLU A 70 2.47 16.59 -2.89
C GLU A 70 1.81 17.13 -1.62
N GLU A 71 1.24 18.34 -1.68
CA GLU A 71 0.56 18.97 -0.53
C GLU A 71 -0.56 18.08 0.02
N ALA A 72 -1.38 17.50 -0.87
CA ALA A 72 -2.46 16.59 -0.48
C ALA A 72 -1.92 15.36 0.25
N TRP A 73 -0.86 14.73 -0.26
CA TRP A 73 -0.27 13.57 0.40
C TRP A 73 0.42 13.90 1.71
N ARG A 74 1.10 15.05 1.79
CA ARG A 74 1.68 15.54 3.04
C ARG A 74 0.62 15.79 4.08
N PHE A 75 -0.50 16.40 3.69
CA PHE A 75 -1.64 16.64 4.58
C PHE A 75 -2.19 15.34 5.18
N VAL A 76 -2.36 14.31 4.36
CA VAL A 76 -2.78 12.98 4.84
C VAL A 76 -1.70 12.38 5.76
N GLY A 77 -0.43 12.52 5.40
CA GLY A 77 0.71 12.09 6.21
C GLY A 77 0.69 12.68 7.61
N GLU A 78 0.53 14.01 7.73
CA GLU A 78 0.43 14.70 9.04
C GLU A 78 -0.78 14.23 9.86
N ARG A 79 -1.92 13.99 9.20
CA ARG A 79 -3.20 13.72 9.89
C ARG A 79 -3.36 12.26 10.33
N LEU A 80 -2.90 11.32 9.51
CA LEU A 80 -3.14 9.89 9.70
C LEU A 80 -1.87 9.12 9.99
N TRP A 81 -0.78 9.41 9.27
CA TRP A 81 0.43 8.60 9.35
C TRP A 81 1.36 8.99 10.49
N ARG A 82 1.56 10.29 10.71
CA ARG A 82 2.39 10.80 11.79
C ARG A 82 1.97 10.27 13.17
N PRO A 83 0.69 10.30 13.58
CA PRO A 83 0.29 9.75 14.88
C PRO A 83 0.58 8.25 15.00
N VAL A 84 0.49 7.50 13.90
CA VAL A 84 0.85 6.07 13.88
C VAL A 84 2.33 5.90 14.14
N LEU A 85 3.21 6.63 13.43
CA LEU A 85 4.64 6.52 13.65
C LEU A 85 5.07 7.03 15.03
N GLU A 86 4.50 8.13 15.51
CA GLU A 86 4.84 8.67 16.83
C GLU A 86 4.54 7.68 17.96
N ALA A 87 3.57 6.77 17.79
CA ALA A 87 3.30 5.68 18.74
C ALA A 87 4.44 4.65 18.84
N TYR A 88 5.39 4.65 17.91
CA TYR A 88 6.57 3.78 17.90
C TYR A 88 7.88 4.53 18.17
N ARG A 89 7.85 5.84 18.44
CA ARG A 89 9.06 6.67 18.56
C ARG A 89 10.05 6.13 19.60
N ASP A 90 9.55 5.68 20.74
CA ASP A 90 10.35 5.22 21.88
C ASP A 90 10.27 3.68 22.06
N GLU A 91 9.75 2.97 21.06
CA GLU A 91 9.60 1.51 21.07
C GLU A 91 10.80 0.83 20.41
N ASP A 92 10.93 -0.49 20.61
CA ASP A 92 11.91 -1.29 19.87
C ASP A 92 11.62 -1.21 18.36
N PRO A 93 12.59 -0.83 17.51
CA PRO A 93 12.43 -0.79 16.05
C PRO A 93 11.97 -2.12 15.44
N ALA A 94 12.26 -3.26 16.09
CA ALA A 94 11.72 -4.55 15.67
C ALA A 94 10.18 -4.59 15.70
N LYS A 95 9.55 -3.90 16.66
CA LYS A 95 8.09 -3.80 16.77
C LYS A 95 7.48 -2.99 15.64
N LEU A 96 8.16 -1.93 15.20
CA LEU A 96 7.76 -1.16 14.02
C LEU A 96 7.88 -2.00 12.74
N ALA A 97 8.98 -2.77 12.60
CA ALA A 97 9.17 -3.68 11.48
C ALA A 97 8.13 -4.82 11.47
N GLU A 98 7.81 -5.41 12.62
CA GLU A 98 6.74 -6.42 12.75
C GLU A 98 5.37 -5.85 12.37
N THR A 99 5.06 -4.64 12.83
CA THR A 99 3.82 -3.94 12.48
C THR A 99 3.77 -3.65 10.98
N TYR A 100 4.87 -3.20 10.39
CA TYR A 100 4.95 -2.99 8.95
C TYR A 100 4.74 -4.29 8.16
N ALA A 101 5.35 -5.40 8.60
CA ALA A 101 5.10 -6.72 8.03
C ALA A 101 3.62 -7.13 8.14
N MET A 102 2.96 -6.84 9.26
CA MET A 102 1.52 -7.05 9.43
C MET A 102 0.71 -6.22 8.44
N PHE A 103 1.03 -4.93 8.27
CA PHE A 103 0.37 -4.07 7.28
C PHE A 103 0.50 -4.65 5.88
N LEU A 104 1.71 -5.02 5.46
CA LEU A 104 1.95 -5.65 4.16
C LEU A 104 1.10 -6.92 3.97
N ARG A 105 1.04 -7.82 4.97
CA ARG A 105 0.19 -9.03 4.89
C ARG A 105 -1.30 -8.68 4.80
N SER A 106 -1.79 -7.75 5.62
CA SER A 106 -3.21 -7.34 5.61
C SER A 106 -3.62 -6.63 4.33
N HIS A 107 -2.65 -6.06 3.61
CA HIS A 107 -2.86 -5.35 2.38
C HIS A 107 -2.66 -6.27 1.16
N GLY A 108 -2.25 -7.53 1.35
CA GLY A 108 -2.11 -8.54 0.30
C GLY A 108 -0.76 -8.55 -0.43
N TYR A 109 0.29 -7.96 0.15
CA TYR A 109 1.61 -7.93 -0.48
C TYR A 109 2.26 -9.31 -0.51
N ARG A 110 3.02 -9.57 -1.58
CA ARG A 110 4.07 -10.58 -1.58
C ARG A 110 5.41 -9.89 -1.35
N PHE A 111 6.13 -10.28 -0.31
CA PHE A 111 7.38 -9.62 0.07
C PHE A 111 8.37 -10.57 0.75
N THR A 112 9.64 -10.17 0.78
CA THR A 112 10.67 -10.75 1.67
C THR A 112 11.11 -9.70 2.68
N CYS A 113 11.65 -10.16 3.81
CA CYS A 113 12.27 -9.30 4.82
C CYS A 113 13.62 -9.91 5.20
N GLU A 114 14.68 -9.13 5.03
CA GLU A 114 16.05 -9.47 5.44
C GLU A 114 16.41 -8.62 6.67
N GLU A 115 16.85 -9.26 7.74
CA GLU A 115 17.37 -8.58 8.92
C GLU A 115 18.90 -8.57 8.91
N SER A 116 19.48 -7.41 9.20
CA SER A 116 20.91 -7.20 9.42
C SER A 116 21.13 -6.58 10.80
N ASP A 117 22.38 -6.38 11.20
CA ASP A 117 22.71 -5.69 12.46
C ASP A 117 22.20 -4.23 12.47
N GLU A 118 22.05 -3.61 11.30
CA GLU A 118 21.69 -2.21 11.15
C GLU A 118 20.21 -1.96 10.89
N ALA A 119 19.51 -2.90 10.23
CA ALA A 119 18.17 -2.64 9.72
C ALA A 119 17.39 -3.90 9.32
N PHE A 120 16.08 -3.72 9.16
CA PHE A 120 15.16 -4.62 8.47
C PHE A 120 14.91 -4.10 7.05
N THR A 121 15.10 -4.94 6.02
CA THR A 121 14.92 -4.55 4.61
C THR A 121 13.80 -5.36 3.99
N PHE A 122 12.71 -4.69 3.64
CA PHE A 122 11.53 -5.27 2.99
C PHE A 122 11.63 -5.08 1.47
N ARG A 123 11.56 -6.19 0.72
CA ARG A 123 11.51 -6.16 -0.75
C ARG A 123 10.10 -6.55 -1.21
N LEU A 124 9.42 -5.63 -1.89
CA LEU A 124 8.01 -5.75 -2.26
C LEU A 124 7.88 -6.41 -3.64
N LEU A 125 7.86 -7.74 -3.66
CA LEU A 125 7.81 -8.56 -4.89
C LEU A 125 6.49 -8.45 -5.66
N HIS A 126 5.43 -8.00 -5.00
CA HIS A 126 4.18 -7.56 -5.63
C HIS A 126 3.49 -6.57 -4.70
N CYS A 127 3.09 -5.43 -5.26
CA CYS A 127 2.34 -4.38 -4.58
C CYS A 127 0.88 -4.42 -5.06
N PRO A 128 -0.09 -4.81 -4.21
CA PRO A 128 -1.49 -5.01 -4.60
C PRO A 128 -2.27 -3.70 -4.77
N SER A 129 -1.62 -2.54 -4.64
CA SER A 129 -2.18 -1.21 -4.88
C SER A 129 -1.56 -0.57 -6.13
N GLY A 130 -0.56 0.31 -5.98
CA GLY A 130 0.09 0.99 -7.11
C GLY A 130 0.72 0.01 -8.12
N GLY A 131 1.33 -1.07 -7.64
CA GLY A 131 1.87 -2.12 -8.52
C GLY A 131 0.78 -2.80 -9.33
N ARG A 132 -0.33 -3.21 -8.69
CA ARG A 132 -1.52 -3.75 -9.36
C ARG A 132 -2.09 -2.76 -10.38
N MET A 133 -2.15 -1.46 -10.08
CA MET A 133 -2.59 -0.45 -11.05
C MET A 133 -1.70 -0.43 -12.30
N LEU A 134 -0.38 -0.58 -12.14
CA LEU A 134 0.53 -0.72 -13.28
C LEU A 134 0.30 -2.04 -14.03
N GLU A 135 0.18 -3.16 -13.30
CA GLU A 135 -0.09 -4.48 -13.87
C GLU A 135 -1.38 -4.51 -14.68
N GLU A 136 -2.45 -3.90 -14.19
CA GLU A 136 -3.73 -3.74 -14.88
C GLU A 136 -3.69 -2.70 -16.00
N GLY A 137 -2.59 -1.93 -16.10
CA GLY A 137 -2.39 -0.91 -17.13
C GLY A 137 -3.28 0.31 -16.96
N LYS A 138 -3.56 0.64 -15.70
CA LYS A 138 -4.37 1.80 -15.32
C LYS A 138 -3.62 3.12 -15.41
N ALA A 139 -2.29 3.13 -15.33
CA ALA A 139 -1.50 4.35 -15.51
C ALA A 139 -1.72 4.98 -16.89
N GLU A 140 -1.70 6.30 -16.98
CA GLU A 140 -1.86 7.06 -18.24
C GLU A 140 -0.78 6.74 -19.29
N THR A 141 0.37 6.21 -18.86
CA THR A 141 1.45 5.72 -19.72
C THR A 141 1.08 4.41 -20.44
N SER A 142 -0.04 3.79 -20.07
CA SER A 142 -0.59 2.58 -20.67
C SER A 142 -1.93 2.85 -21.34
N LYS A 143 -2.19 2.12 -22.45
CA LYS A 143 -3.50 2.13 -23.14
C LYS A 143 -4.35 0.90 -22.82
N ARG A 144 -3.93 0.07 -21.86
CA ARG A 144 -4.55 -1.22 -21.57
C ARG A 144 -5.82 -1.09 -20.72
N HIS A 145 -6.02 0.04 -20.05
CA HIS A 145 -7.20 0.29 -19.22
C HIS A 145 -7.78 1.71 -19.44
N PRO A 146 -9.11 1.89 -19.41
CA PRO A 146 -9.74 3.18 -19.69
C PRO A 146 -9.58 4.24 -18.57
N THR A 147 -9.20 3.85 -17.35
CA THR A 147 -9.12 4.79 -16.21
C THR A 147 -8.04 5.86 -16.38
N SER A 148 -6.90 5.53 -17.00
CA SER A 148 -5.82 6.49 -17.30
C SER A 148 -5.38 7.34 -16.09
N LEU A 149 -5.01 6.66 -14.99
CA LEU A 149 -4.54 7.26 -13.75
C LEU A 149 -3.27 8.08 -13.95
N GLY A 150 -3.22 9.26 -13.35
CA GLY A 150 -2.16 10.23 -13.51
C GLY A 150 -0.81 9.75 -12.99
N VAL A 151 0.24 10.17 -13.68
CA VAL A 151 1.64 9.96 -13.29
C VAL A 151 2.40 11.29 -13.30
N THR A 152 3.51 11.34 -12.58
CA THR A 152 4.37 12.51 -12.55
C THR A 152 4.88 12.89 -13.94
N LYS A 153 4.69 14.17 -14.32
CA LYS A 153 5.15 14.74 -15.59
C LYS A 153 6.63 15.08 -15.55
N HIS A 154 7.13 15.37 -14.35
CA HIS A 154 8.52 15.70 -14.09
C HIS A 154 9.10 14.87 -12.94
N PRO A 155 10.44 14.70 -12.91
CA PRO A 155 11.12 14.19 -11.72
C PRO A 155 10.90 15.10 -10.52
N HIS A 156 10.34 14.57 -9.43
CA HIS A 156 10.15 15.30 -8.18
C HIS A 156 10.80 14.60 -6.99
N SER A 157 11.27 15.37 -6.01
CA SER A 157 11.84 14.82 -4.76
C SER A 157 10.84 13.95 -3.99
N TRP A 158 9.55 14.30 -4.06
CA TRP A 158 8.43 13.56 -3.48
C TRP A 158 7.98 12.35 -4.33
N SER A 159 8.54 12.16 -5.53
CA SER A 159 8.27 11.03 -6.43
C SER A 159 9.54 10.24 -6.77
N PHE A 160 10.42 10.06 -5.77
CA PHE A 160 11.68 9.32 -5.92
C PHE A 160 12.71 9.94 -6.88
N GLY A 161 12.50 11.17 -7.33
CA GLY A 161 13.31 11.78 -8.39
C GLY A 161 13.03 11.20 -9.77
N GLU A 162 11.87 10.56 -9.95
CA GLU A 162 11.49 9.88 -11.18
C GLU A 162 10.24 10.52 -11.80
N LYS A 163 10.21 10.53 -13.14
CA LYS A 163 9.01 10.80 -13.94
C LYS A 163 8.22 9.51 -14.16
N ASP A 164 6.99 9.63 -14.64
CA ASP A 164 6.11 8.50 -14.96
C ASP A 164 5.75 7.62 -13.73
N VAL A 165 5.87 8.18 -12.52
CA VAL A 165 5.45 7.54 -11.26
C VAL A 165 3.99 7.87 -11.01
N LEU A 166 3.12 6.88 -10.79
CA LEU A 166 1.72 7.11 -10.38
C LEU A 166 1.67 8.12 -9.23
N TYR A 167 0.81 9.14 -9.32
CA TYR A 167 0.61 10.08 -8.22
C TYR A 167 0.22 9.35 -6.94
N TYR A 168 -0.52 8.24 -7.08
CA TYR A 168 -0.81 7.34 -5.97
C TYR A 168 0.45 6.82 -5.28
N CYS A 169 1.47 6.39 -6.02
CA CYS A 169 2.70 5.81 -5.47
C CYS A 169 3.55 6.84 -4.69
N ALA A 170 3.40 8.14 -4.95
CA ALA A 170 4.18 9.18 -4.29
C ALA A 170 4.07 9.17 -2.75
N HIS A 171 2.91 8.76 -2.20
CA HIS A 171 2.76 8.65 -0.75
C HIS A 171 3.83 7.75 -0.12
N THR A 172 4.32 6.74 -0.85
CA THR A 172 5.32 5.83 -0.30
C THR A 172 6.66 6.53 -0.07
N LYS A 173 7.07 7.43 -0.98
CA LYS A 173 8.26 8.30 -0.80
C LYS A 173 8.05 9.30 0.33
N LEU A 174 6.84 9.84 0.48
CA LEU A 174 6.57 10.81 1.53
C LEU A 174 6.51 10.14 2.91
N TRP A 175 5.73 9.08 3.04
CA TRP A 175 5.40 8.46 4.33
C TRP A 175 6.43 7.45 4.82
N PHE A 176 7.19 6.81 3.93
CA PHE A 176 8.22 5.83 4.29
C PHE A 176 9.64 6.32 3.93
N ASP A 177 9.85 7.64 3.87
CA ASP A 177 11.19 8.21 3.72
C ASP A 177 11.23 9.69 4.13
N THR A 178 10.47 10.56 3.47
CA THR A 178 10.66 12.02 3.56
C THR A 178 10.09 12.62 4.85
N GLN A 179 8.79 12.50 5.08
CA GLN A 179 8.13 13.11 6.23
C GLN A 179 8.57 12.53 7.58
N PRO A 180 8.80 11.20 7.74
CA PRO A 180 9.35 10.68 9.00
C PRO A 180 10.64 11.38 9.42
N ARG A 181 11.54 11.70 8.47
CA ARG A 181 12.76 12.46 8.75
C ARG A 181 12.48 13.89 9.18
N GLU A 182 11.56 14.57 8.49
CA GLU A 182 11.12 15.92 8.85
C GLU A 182 10.48 15.96 10.26
N TRP A 183 9.89 14.85 10.70
CA TRP A 183 9.33 14.68 12.06
C TRP A 183 10.36 14.22 13.10
N GLY A 184 11.64 14.11 12.74
CA GLY A 184 12.71 13.64 13.63
C GLY A 184 12.77 12.13 13.84
N MET A 185 12.08 11.35 13.01
CA MET A 185 12.06 9.88 13.02
C MET A 185 12.77 9.33 11.78
N ASP A 186 14.09 9.50 11.73
CA ASP A 186 14.94 9.06 10.62
C ASP A 186 15.16 7.54 10.60
N LEU A 187 14.06 6.78 10.45
CA LEU A 187 14.05 5.31 10.50
C LEU A 187 13.84 4.68 9.13
N PHE A 188 13.08 5.32 8.25
CA PHE A 188 12.67 4.72 6.99
C PHE A 188 13.48 5.22 5.79
N ARG A 189 13.79 4.32 4.85
CA ARG A 189 14.21 4.65 3.50
C ARG A 189 13.36 3.86 2.52
N ALA A 190 12.74 4.54 1.56
CA ALA A 190 11.96 3.90 0.50
C ALA A 190 12.65 4.07 -0.85
N GLU A 191 12.66 3.00 -1.63
CA GLU A 191 13.16 3.00 -3.00
C GLU A 191 12.06 2.55 -3.97
N TYR A 192 12.01 3.20 -5.13
CA TYR A 192 11.12 2.82 -6.21
C TYR A 192 11.69 1.67 -7.02
N GLY A 193 10.79 0.79 -7.47
CA GLY A 193 11.13 -0.38 -8.27
C GLY A 193 11.27 -0.07 -9.76
N GLU A 194 11.73 -1.07 -10.49
CA GLU A 194 11.86 -1.05 -11.95
C GLU A 194 10.79 -1.93 -12.58
N PHE A 195 9.91 -1.30 -13.36
CA PHE A 195 8.76 -1.94 -13.98
C PHE A 195 8.86 -1.91 -15.50
N ASN A 196 8.39 -2.96 -16.17
CA ASN A 196 8.20 -2.95 -17.62
C ASN A 196 6.85 -2.31 -18.01
N GLU A 197 6.56 -2.25 -19.32
CA GLU A 197 5.30 -1.70 -19.85
C GLU A 197 4.04 -2.49 -19.42
N LEU A 198 4.22 -3.73 -18.97
CA LEU A 198 3.17 -4.56 -18.40
C LEU A 198 2.97 -4.29 -16.90
N GLY A 199 3.78 -3.43 -16.28
CA GLY A 199 3.75 -3.17 -14.84
C GLY A 199 4.41 -4.26 -14.00
N GLU A 200 5.12 -5.20 -14.62
CA GLU A 200 5.83 -6.27 -13.92
C GLU A 200 7.20 -5.80 -13.46
N VAL A 201 7.64 -6.25 -12.28
CA VAL A 201 8.99 -5.98 -11.78
C VAL A 201 10.03 -6.71 -12.64
N VAL A 202 10.94 -5.97 -13.28
CA VAL A 202 11.97 -6.53 -14.17
C VAL A 202 13.40 -6.41 -13.63
N GLY A 203 13.59 -5.61 -12.58
CA GLY A 203 14.87 -5.44 -11.93
C GLY A 203 14.68 -5.41 -10.42
N LYS A 204 15.05 -4.29 -9.80
CA LYS A 204 14.83 -4.13 -8.36
C LYS A 204 13.32 -3.93 -8.07
N PRO A 205 12.73 -4.64 -7.09
CA PRO A 205 11.40 -4.31 -6.61
C PRO A 205 11.43 -3.01 -5.79
N CYS A 206 10.25 -2.40 -5.57
CA CYS A 206 10.13 -1.37 -4.53
C CYS A 206 10.62 -1.93 -3.18
N SER A 207 11.25 -1.10 -2.36
CA SER A 207 11.75 -1.53 -1.07
C SER A 207 11.56 -0.49 0.02
N VAL A 208 11.46 -0.97 1.26
CA VAL A 208 11.48 -0.13 2.46
C VAL A 208 12.50 -0.71 3.43
N ARG A 209 13.46 0.10 3.85
CA ARG A 209 14.42 -0.20 4.91
C ARG A 209 14.01 0.53 6.19
N ILE A 210 14.00 -0.18 7.30
CA ILE A 210 13.72 0.34 8.65
C ILE A 210 14.98 0.15 9.49
N SER A 211 15.63 1.25 9.88
CA SER A 211 16.85 1.24 10.68
C SER A 211 16.56 0.82 12.13
N LYS A 212 17.48 0.05 12.73
CA LYS A 212 17.46 -0.32 14.16
C LYS A 212 17.98 0.77 15.08
N THR A 213 18.66 1.76 14.51
CA THR A 213 19.12 2.95 15.21
C THR A 213 18.76 4.17 14.38
N LEU A 214 18.45 5.27 15.07
CA LEU A 214 18.44 6.56 14.41
C LEU A 214 19.89 6.87 13.98
N PRO A 215 20.13 7.36 12.75
CA PRO A 215 21.42 7.89 12.38
C PRO A 215 21.86 8.89 13.44
N GLU A 216 23.13 8.83 13.88
CA GLU A 216 23.72 9.89 14.67
C GLU A 216 23.44 11.21 13.96
N ALA A 217 22.97 12.22 14.70
CA ALA A 217 22.71 13.53 14.14
C ALA A 217 23.94 13.94 13.34
N ARG A 218 23.76 14.16 12.03
CA ARG A 218 24.85 14.68 11.20
C ARG A 218 25.17 16.05 11.78
N ASP A 219 26.31 16.17 12.45
CA ASP A 219 26.86 17.46 12.86
C ASP A 219 26.88 18.36 11.61
N GLU A 220 26.13 19.46 11.67
CA GLU A 220 26.03 20.48 10.61
C GLU A 220 27.39 21.14 10.32
#